data_AF-A0A2H3TCQ1-F1
#
_entry.id   AF-A0A2H3TCQ1-F1
#
_cell.length_a   1.000
_cell.length_b   1.000
_cell.length_c   1.000
_cell.angle_alpha   90.00
_cell.angle_beta   90.00
_cell.angle_gamma   90.00
#
_symmetry.space_group_name_H-M   'P 1'
#
loop_
_entity.id
_entity.type
_entity.pdbx_description
1 polymer ?
#
loop_
_entity_poly.entity_id
_entity_poly.type
_entity_poly.pdbx_seq_one_letter_code
_entity_poly.pdbx_strand_id
1 'polypeptide(L)'
;MIDTRDFPEQTFLRDLDALEWLHEDLDPEFKRLYNYRNGRFYFGEYLTQGYLDIRGKCVEMTMQQLVDGGLFTVICPALDKPQNDWKEWPKAVCNRLRVDIASNKAVDQKQIRTAIFLARDCVGDRFLVPLALMLLGLRSRQSDNAAIANAFHSLFTDEELVFRGVKYDQSSERMEELRRFQELMEVVKEQHDDNPLAVTTRLMEGLGLSTNEMSTNSTKTRIYVGPFCDE
;
A
#
# COMPACT_ATOMS: atom_id res chain seq x y z
N MET A 1 6.05 -10.26 4.22
CA MET A 1 5.43 -9.95 2.91
C MET A 1 5.84 -11.02 1.91
N ILE A 2 4.98 -11.35 0.95
CA ILE A 2 5.20 -12.41 -0.05
C ILE A 2 5.05 -11.84 -1.47
N ASP A 3 5.99 -12.17 -2.36
CA ASP A 3 5.88 -11.91 -3.80
C ASP A 3 5.17 -13.08 -4.47
N THR A 4 3.96 -12.85 -4.97
CA THR A 4 3.13 -13.90 -5.54
C THR A 4 3.38 -14.15 -7.03
N ARG A 5 4.22 -13.35 -7.70
CA ARG A 5 4.43 -13.41 -9.17
C ARG A 5 5.09 -14.70 -9.63
N ASP A 6 5.93 -15.30 -8.80
CA ASP A 6 6.68 -16.52 -9.10
C ASP A 6 5.99 -17.79 -8.57
N PHE A 7 4.70 -17.70 -8.21
CA PHE A 7 3.89 -18.86 -7.85
C PHE A 7 3.06 -19.32 -9.04
N PRO A 8 2.82 -20.64 -9.18
CA PRO A 8 1.86 -21.15 -10.15
C PRO A 8 0.50 -20.46 -10.00
N GLU A 9 -0.21 -20.30 -11.12
CA GLU A 9 -1.60 -19.83 -11.07
C GLU A 9 -2.43 -20.71 -10.12
N GLN A 10 -3.43 -20.10 -9.47
CA GLN A 10 -4.32 -20.77 -8.51
C GLN A 10 -3.66 -21.25 -7.21
N THR A 11 -2.41 -20.88 -6.93
CA THR A 11 -1.78 -21.14 -5.61
C THR A 11 -2.54 -20.46 -4.46
N PHE A 12 -3.05 -19.26 -4.70
CA PHE A 12 -3.82 -18.47 -3.73
C PHE A 12 -5.27 -18.36 -4.19
N LEU A 13 -6.21 -18.65 -3.29
CA LEU A 13 -7.65 -18.55 -3.51
C LEU A 13 -8.24 -17.62 -2.45
N ARG A 14 -9.04 -16.63 -2.82
CA ARG A 14 -9.73 -15.79 -1.82
C ARG A 14 -10.79 -16.62 -1.11
N ASP A 15 -10.96 -16.39 0.20
CA ASP A 15 -12.02 -17.04 0.95
C ASP A 15 -13.41 -16.77 0.35
N LEU A 16 -13.64 -15.54 -0.14
CA LEU A 16 -14.86 -15.16 -0.85
C LEU A 16 -15.11 -16.03 -2.09
N ASP A 17 -14.09 -16.24 -2.91
CA ASP A 17 -14.23 -17.06 -4.12
C ASP A 17 -14.54 -18.51 -3.74
N ALA A 18 -13.92 -19.04 -2.67
CA ALA A 18 -14.23 -20.37 -2.17
C ALA A 18 -15.67 -20.48 -1.65
N LEU A 19 -16.12 -19.49 -0.88
CA LEU A 19 -17.46 -19.47 -0.30
C LEU A 19 -18.55 -19.28 -1.35
N GLU A 20 -18.28 -18.57 -2.45
CA GLU A 20 -19.20 -18.46 -3.58
C GLU A 20 -19.60 -19.84 -4.12
N TRP A 21 -18.68 -20.82 -4.11
CA TRP A 21 -18.99 -22.19 -4.53
C TRP A 21 -19.60 -23.05 -3.42
N LEU A 22 -19.18 -22.85 -2.17
CA LEU A 22 -19.58 -23.70 -1.03
C LEU A 22 -20.90 -23.29 -0.36
N HIS A 23 -21.37 -22.05 -0.57
CA HIS A 23 -22.56 -21.57 0.15
C HIS A 23 -23.88 -22.24 -0.28
N GLU A 24 -23.90 -22.86 -1.46
CA GLU A 24 -25.04 -23.64 -1.97
C GLU A 24 -25.05 -25.09 -1.41
N ASP A 25 -24.00 -25.52 -0.73
CA ASP A 25 -23.95 -26.83 -0.07
C ASP A 25 -24.97 -26.92 1.08
N LEU A 26 -25.33 -28.16 1.43
CA LEU A 26 -26.32 -28.46 2.49
C LEU A 26 -25.87 -28.05 3.90
N ASP A 27 -24.62 -27.66 4.10
CA ASP A 27 -24.12 -27.26 5.42
C ASP A 27 -24.52 -25.81 5.74
N PRO A 28 -25.41 -25.58 6.74
CA PRO A 28 -25.82 -24.24 7.14
C PRO A 28 -24.66 -23.35 7.63
N GLU A 29 -23.53 -23.94 8.03
CA GLU A 29 -22.33 -23.22 8.44
C GLU A 29 -21.68 -22.44 7.30
N PHE A 30 -21.59 -23.03 6.10
CA PHE A 30 -21.02 -22.33 4.93
C PHE A 30 -21.89 -21.17 4.49
N LYS A 31 -23.23 -21.35 4.48
CA LYS A 31 -24.16 -20.25 4.21
C LYS A 31 -24.03 -19.13 5.23
N ARG A 32 -23.85 -19.45 6.51
CA ARG A 32 -23.63 -18.45 7.57
C ARG A 32 -22.30 -17.72 7.38
N LEU A 33 -21.23 -18.44 7.10
CA LEU A 33 -19.90 -17.87 6.85
C LEU A 33 -19.89 -16.99 5.60
N TYR A 34 -20.50 -17.44 4.51
CA TYR A 34 -20.73 -16.66 3.28
C TYR A 34 -21.43 -15.34 3.58
N ASN A 35 -22.56 -15.37 4.33
CA ASN A 35 -23.28 -14.16 4.70
C ASN A 35 -22.43 -13.20 5.57
N TYR A 36 -21.58 -13.73 6.45
CA TYR A 36 -20.68 -12.88 7.23
C TYR A 36 -19.59 -12.22 6.36
N ARG A 37 -18.99 -12.97 5.44
CA ARG A 37 -17.93 -12.50 4.54
C ARG A 37 -18.45 -11.61 3.42
N ASN A 38 -19.63 -11.85 2.86
CA ASN A 38 -20.26 -10.92 1.90
C ASN A 38 -20.94 -9.73 2.58
N GLY A 39 -21.20 -9.82 3.88
CA GLY A 39 -21.69 -8.71 4.68
C GLY A 39 -20.56 -7.83 5.25
N ARG A 40 -20.77 -7.42 6.51
CA ARG A 40 -19.94 -6.43 7.22
C ARG A 40 -18.64 -6.97 7.81
N PHE A 41 -18.36 -8.27 7.72
CA PHE A 41 -17.24 -8.92 8.41
C PHE A 41 -16.20 -9.52 7.45
N TYR A 42 -15.98 -8.85 6.32
CA TYR A 42 -14.90 -9.18 5.40
C TYR A 42 -13.59 -8.54 5.83
N PHE A 43 -12.52 -9.32 5.87
CA PHE A 43 -11.19 -8.87 6.26
C PHE A 43 -10.07 -9.34 5.32
N GLY A 44 -10.40 -9.91 4.16
CA GLY A 44 -9.43 -10.16 3.08
C GLY A 44 -8.59 -11.43 3.22
N GLU A 45 -9.21 -12.57 3.53
CA GLU A 45 -8.47 -13.83 3.70
C GLU A 45 -8.12 -14.50 2.36
N TYR A 46 -6.91 -15.07 2.29
CA TYR A 46 -6.48 -15.92 1.18
C TYR A 46 -6.08 -17.30 1.71
N LEU A 47 -6.58 -18.32 1.04
CA LEU A 47 -6.29 -19.72 1.26
C LEU A 47 -5.20 -20.18 0.29
N THR A 48 -4.35 -21.10 0.74
CA THR A 48 -3.40 -21.81 -0.12
C THR A 48 -3.57 -23.31 0.10
N GLN A 49 -3.29 -24.11 -0.93
CA GLN A 49 -3.40 -25.56 -0.84
C GLN A 49 -2.04 -26.22 -0.65
N GLY A 50 -1.95 -27.13 0.32
CA GLY A 50 -0.78 -27.97 0.54
C GLY A 50 0.44 -27.22 1.09
N TYR A 51 1.63 -27.68 0.70
CA TYR A 51 2.90 -27.10 1.13
C TYR A 51 3.25 -25.87 0.29
N LEU A 52 3.33 -24.71 0.94
CA LEU A 52 3.72 -23.45 0.30
C LEU A 52 5.23 -23.20 0.49
N ASP A 53 6.02 -23.36 -0.57
CA ASP A 53 7.44 -22.99 -0.55
C ASP A 53 7.63 -21.49 -0.75
N ILE A 54 7.89 -20.78 0.34
CA ILE A 54 8.09 -19.33 0.36
C ILE A 54 9.55 -18.91 0.32
N ARG A 55 10.51 -19.86 0.28
CA ARG A 55 11.94 -19.56 0.33
C ARG A 55 12.35 -18.66 -0.82
N GLY A 56 13.02 -17.55 -0.51
CA GLY A 56 13.42 -16.55 -1.50
C GLY A 56 12.28 -15.73 -2.10
N LYS A 57 11.01 -16.01 -1.76
CA LYS A 57 9.81 -15.31 -2.26
C LYS A 57 9.16 -14.40 -1.22
N CYS A 58 9.62 -14.46 0.03
CA CYS A 58 9.13 -13.61 1.11
C CYS A 58 10.25 -12.91 1.87
N VAL A 59 9.84 -11.90 2.63
CA VAL A 59 10.61 -11.39 3.76
C VAL A 59 9.78 -11.56 5.02
N GLU A 60 10.42 -12.09 6.05
CA GLU A 60 9.85 -12.36 7.36
C GLU A 60 10.29 -11.28 8.34
N MET A 61 9.38 -10.91 9.24
CA MET A 61 9.67 -10.04 10.37
C MET A 61 8.87 -10.53 11.57
N THR A 62 9.42 -10.32 12.77
CA THR A 62 8.72 -10.65 14.01
C THR A 62 7.74 -9.54 14.38
N MET A 63 6.68 -9.88 15.11
CA MET A 63 5.81 -8.86 15.70
C MET A 63 6.57 -7.94 16.66
N GLN A 64 7.59 -8.45 17.36
CA GLN A 64 8.39 -7.64 18.27
C GLN A 64 9.15 -6.52 17.54
N GLN A 65 9.72 -6.80 16.35
CA GLN A 65 10.35 -5.74 15.53
C GLN A 65 9.35 -4.64 15.16
N LEU A 66 8.11 -5.01 14.84
CA LEU A 66 7.06 -4.03 14.56
C LEU A 66 6.69 -3.21 15.81
N VAL A 67 6.59 -3.86 16.98
CA VAL A 67 6.30 -3.20 18.26
C VAL A 67 7.42 -2.23 18.64
N ASP A 68 8.67 -2.67 18.59
CA ASP A 68 9.86 -1.88 18.92
C ASP A 68 10.00 -0.68 17.98
N GLY A 69 9.63 -0.86 16.71
CA GLY A 69 9.53 0.21 15.71
C GLY A 69 8.34 1.16 15.86
N GLY A 70 7.49 0.94 16.86
CA GLY A 70 6.39 1.83 17.19
C GLY A 70 5.08 1.56 16.46
N LEU A 71 4.81 0.31 16.05
CA LEU A 71 3.54 -0.07 15.42
C LEU A 71 2.32 0.40 16.24
N PHE A 72 2.33 0.18 17.54
CA PHE A 72 1.21 0.53 18.43
C PHE A 72 1.24 1.96 18.96
N THR A 73 2.29 2.73 18.71
CA THR A 73 2.46 4.08 19.28
C THR A 73 2.49 5.16 18.21
N VAL A 74 3.32 5.00 17.19
CA VAL A 74 3.53 6.00 16.14
C VAL A 74 2.73 5.68 14.89
N ILE A 75 2.63 4.41 14.51
CA ILE A 75 1.98 3.99 13.25
C ILE A 75 0.47 3.87 13.45
N CYS A 76 0.01 2.85 14.15
CA CYS A 76 -1.41 2.54 14.31
C CYS A 76 -1.80 2.31 15.79
N PRO A 77 -1.98 3.39 16.58
CA PRO A 77 -2.45 3.29 17.96
C PRO A 77 -3.81 2.62 18.11
N ALA A 78 -4.61 2.57 17.04
CA ALA A 78 -5.90 1.91 17.03
C ALA A 78 -5.79 0.40 17.31
N LEU A 79 -4.63 -0.23 17.05
CA LEU A 79 -4.42 -1.65 17.32
C LEU A 79 -4.34 -1.97 18.82
N ASP A 80 -3.81 -1.07 19.65
CA ASP A 80 -3.58 -1.32 21.09
C ASP A 80 -4.70 -0.77 21.99
N LYS A 81 -5.87 -0.48 21.40
CA LYS A 81 -7.02 0.01 22.15
C LYS A 81 -7.65 -1.11 23.00
N PRO A 82 -7.89 -0.90 24.31
CA PRO A 82 -8.51 -1.91 25.18
C PRO A 82 -9.90 -2.38 24.74
N GLN A 83 -10.58 -1.59 23.89
CA GLN A 83 -11.90 -1.90 23.36
C GLN A 83 -11.88 -2.92 22.21
N ASN A 84 -10.70 -3.31 21.72
CA ASN A 84 -10.55 -4.35 20.71
C ASN A 84 -10.66 -5.73 21.36
N ASP A 85 -11.81 -6.37 21.23
CA ASP A 85 -11.96 -7.78 21.63
C ASP A 85 -11.43 -8.70 20.52
N TRP A 86 -10.17 -9.11 20.66
CA TRP A 86 -9.51 -10.00 19.72
C TRP A 86 -10.07 -11.44 19.71
N LYS A 87 -10.94 -11.82 20.67
CA LYS A 87 -11.67 -13.10 20.59
C LYS A 87 -12.74 -13.06 19.50
N GLU A 88 -13.27 -11.87 19.21
CA GLU A 88 -14.20 -11.62 18.11
C GLU A 88 -13.52 -10.76 17.04
N TRP A 89 -12.36 -11.21 16.58
CA TRP A 89 -11.48 -10.45 15.71
C TRP A 89 -12.14 -9.81 14.47
N PRO A 90 -13.14 -10.42 13.77
CA PRO A 90 -13.76 -9.75 12.63
C PRO A 90 -14.54 -8.50 13.07
N LYS A 91 -15.13 -8.51 14.27
CA LYS A 91 -15.79 -7.33 14.84
C LYS A 91 -14.76 -6.29 15.27
N ALA A 92 -13.66 -6.71 15.89
CA ALA A 92 -12.58 -5.78 16.27
C ALA A 92 -12.01 -5.05 15.04
N VAL A 93 -11.71 -5.79 13.97
CA VAL A 93 -11.20 -5.22 12.71
C VAL A 93 -12.25 -4.31 12.05
N CYS A 94 -13.44 -4.83 11.75
CA CYS A 94 -14.39 -4.12 10.91
C CYS A 94 -15.13 -2.98 11.65
N ASN A 95 -15.46 -3.15 12.93
CA ASN A 95 -16.28 -2.17 13.66
C ASN A 95 -15.45 -1.14 14.45
N ARG A 96 -14.17 -1.41 14.71
CA ARG A 96 -13.33 -0.54 15.55
C ARG A 96 -12.09 -0.08 14.79
N LEU A 97 -11.20 -1.01 14.44
CA LEU A 97 -9.92 -0.68 13.83
C LEU A 97 -10.09 0.15 12.55
N ARG A 98 -10.92 -0.30 11.61
CA ARG A 98 -11.15 0.43 10.35
C ARG A 98 -11.83 1.78 10.53
N VAL A 99 -12.74 1.89 11.50
CA VAL A 99 -13.39 3.17 11.84
C VAL A 99 -12.36 4.16 12.37
N ASP A 100 -11.47 3.68 13.23
CA ASP A 100 -10.38 4.49 13.76
C ASP A 100 -9.40 4.90 12.66
N ILE A 101 -9.03 3.97 11.77
CA ILE A 101 -8.14 4.25 10.62
C ILE A 101 -8.75 5.34 9.74
N ALA A 102 -10.04 5.24 9.40
CA ALA A 102 -10.74 6.25 8.59
C ALA A 102 -10.80 7.62 9.28
N SER A 103 -10.81 7.65 10.62
CA SER A 103 -10.90 8.86 11.44
C SER A 103 -9.55 9.45 11.86
N ASN A 104 -8.45 8.96 11.30
CA ASN A 104 -7.10 9.38 11.69
C ASN A 104 -6.88 10.90 11.55
N LYS A 105 -5.83 11.39 12.22
CA LYS A 105 -5.36 12.77 12.08
C LYS A 105 -4.31 12.87 10.98
N ALA A 106 -4.04 14.11 10.54
CA ALA A 106 -2.99 14.39 9.56
C ALA A 106 -1.66 13.79 10.01
N VAL A 107 -0.95 13.17 9.07
CA VAL A 107 0.37 12.62 9.31
C VAL A 107 1.41 13.76 9.32
N ASP A 108 2.34 13.69 10.27
CA ASP A 108 3.50 14.60 10.32
C ASP A 108 4.77 13.98 9.71
N GLN A 109 5.79 14.81 9.50
CA GLN A 109 7.06 14.37 8.90
C GLN A 109 7.80 13.31 9.76
N LYS A 110 7.62 13.34 11.09
CA LYS A 110 8.24 12.34 11.98
C LYS A 110 7.59 10.98 11.76
N GLN A 111 6.28 10.93 11.60
CA GLN A 111 5.52 9.70 11.35
C GLN A 111 5.86 9.11 9.98
N ILE A 112 6.00 9.93 8.93
CA ILE A 112 6.47 9.48 7.61
C ILE A 112 7.85 8.81 7.72
N ARG A 113 8.81 9.49 8.35
CA ARG A 113 10.16 8.94 8.56
C ARG A 113 10.14 7.66 9.39
N THR A 114 9.32 7.60 10.43
CA THR A 114 9.20 6.42 11.29
C THR A 114 8.70 5.22 10.50
N ALA A 115 7.69 5.40 9.63
CA ALA A 115 7.18 4.31 8.79
C ALA A 115 8.25 3.79 7.81
N ILE A 116 9.03 4.69 7.20
CA ILE A 116 10.12 4.31 6.28
C ILE A 116 11.24 3.57 7.02
N PHE A 117 11.67 4.08 8.17
CA PHE A 117 12.71 3.42 8.98
C PHE A 117 12.24 2.06 9.50
N LEU A 118 11.01 1.98 9.99
CA LEU A 118 10.44 0.71 10.41
C LEU A 118 10.40 -0.30 9.27
N ALA A 119 9.97 0.11 8.07
CA ALA A 119 10.00 -0.76 6.92
C ALA A 119 11.43 -1.24 6.62
N ARG A 120 12.41 -0.34 6.62
CA ARG A 120 13.82 -0.68 6.35
C ARG A 120 14.37 -1.68 7.35
N ASP A 121 14.10 -1.46 8.64
CA ASP A 121 14.61 -2.32 9.71
C ASP A 121 13.95 -3.69 9.71
N CYS A 122 12.70 -3.78 9.25
CA CYS A 122 11.96 -5.05 9.14
C CYS A 122 12.28 -5.85 7.89
N VAL A 123 12.41 -5.20 6.71
CA VAL A 123 12.49 -5.92 5.43
C VAL A 123 13.72 -5.61 4.58
N GLY A 124 14.58 -4.70 5.02
CA GLY A 124 15.69 -4.19 4.21
C GLY A 124 15.17 -3.42 3.00
N ASP A 125 15.88 -3.47 1.89
CA ASP A 125 15.52 -2.75 0.67
C ASP A 125 14.40 -3.48 -0.11
N ARG A 126 14.32 -4.82 0.03
CA ARG A 126 13.28 -5.62 -0.60
C ARG A 126 11.94 -5.36 0.09
N PHE A 127 10.96 -4.86 -0.66
CA PHE A 127 9.64 -4.44 -0.15
C PHE A 127 9.64 -3.21 0.77
N LEU A 128 10.74 -2.46 0.84
CA LEU A 128 10.83 -1.25 1.64
C LEU A 128 9.67 -0.28 1.35
N VAL A 129 9.55 0.13 0.08
CA VAL A 129 8.53 1.08 -0.38
C VAL A 129 7.11 0.57 -0.09
N PRO A 130 6.70 -0.63 -0.55
CA PRO A 130 5.34 -1.09 -0.30
C PRO A 130 5.04 -1.31 1.20
N LEU A 131 5.99 -1.79 2.02
CA LEU A 131 5.75 -1.91 3.46
C LEU A 131 5.58 -0.53 4.12
N ALA A 132 6.42 0.44 3.78
CA ALA A 132 6.31 1.80 4.31
C ALA A 132 4.96 2.43 3.95
N LEU A 133 4.50 2.25 2.70
CA LEU A 133 3.18 2.72 2.26
C LEU A 133 2.03 1.95 2.92
N MET A 134 2.16 0.65 3.19
CA MET A 134 1.17 -0.11 3.99
C MET A 134 1.06 0.45 5.41
N LEU A 135 2.19 0.69 6.07
CA LEU A 135 2.24 1.28 7.42
C LEU A 135 1.61 2.68 7.42
N LEU A 136 1.88 3.49 6.40
CA LEU A 136 1.25 4.81 6.23
C LEU A 136 -0.23 4.72 5.87
N GLY A 137 -0.68 3.65 5.20
CA GLY A 137 -2.08 3.37 4.93
C GLY A 137 -2.91 3.19 6.21
N LEU A 138 -2.31 2.68 7.29
CA LEU A 138 -2.95 2.52 8.59
C LEU A 138 -3.17 3.84 9.35
N ARG A 139 -2.55 4.93 8.90
CA ARG A 139 -2.55 6.22 9.62
C ARG A 139 -2.98 7.42 8.78
N SER A 140 -2.68 7.42 7.49
CA SER A 140 -2.78 8.61 6.66
C SER A 140 -4.19 8.89 6.17
N ARG A 141 -4.47 10.17 5.96
CA ARG A 141 -5.65 10.63 5.23
C ARG A 141 -5.30 10.96 3.79
N GLN A 142 -6.33 11.05 2.95
CA GLN A 142 -6.18 11.50 1.56
C GLN A 142 -5.51 12.89 1.45
N SER A 143 -5.74 13.79 2.42
CA SER A 143 -5.08 15.10 2.47
C SER A 143 -3.55 15.03 2.59
N ASP A 144 -3.03 13.90 3.04
CA ASP A 144 -1.61 13.70 3.33
C ASP A 144 -0.86 13.13 2.12
N ASN A 145 -1.59 12.72 1.06
CA ASN A 145 -1.05 12.07 -0.13
C ASN A 145 0.11 12.84 -0.77
N ALA A 146 -0.04 14.16 -0.99
CA ALA A 146 0.99 14.98 -1.60
C ALA A 146 2.26 15.08 -0.75
N ALA A 147 2.11 15.18 0.58
CA ALA A 147 3.24 15.25 1.49
C ALA A 147 4.00 13.91 1.55
N ILE A 148 3.28 12.79 1.53
CA ILE A 148 3.85 11.45 1.49
C ILE A 148 4.58 11.23 0.16
N ALA A 149 3.94 11.51 -0.98
CA ALA A 149 4.55 11.29 -2.28
C ALA A 149 5.82 12.13 -2.48
N ASN A 150 5.78 13.43 -2.13
CA ASN A 150 6.98 14.27 -2.16
C ASN A 150 8.12 13.70 -1.30
N ALA A 151 7.80 13.14 -0.13
CA ALA A 151 8.81 12.52 0.74
C ALA A 151 9.42 11.27 0.09
N PHE A 152 8.60 10.43 -0.54
CA PHE A 152 9.07 9.23 -1.23
C PHE A 152 9.93 9.58 -2.45
N HIS A 153 9.50 10.52 -3.30
CA HIS A 153 10.31 10.98 -4.44
C HIS A 153 11.62 11.66 -4.03
N SER A 154 11.70 12.22 -2.82
CA SER A 154 12.97 12.78 -2.31
C SER A 154 13.95 11.73 -1.80
N LEU A 155 13.49 10.50 -1.54
CA LEU A 155 14.27 9.45 -0.87
C LEU A 155 14.56 8.25 -1.76
N PHE A 156 13.71 7.97 -2.75
CA PHE A 156 13.77 6.78 -3.60
C PHE A 156 13.94 7.18 -5.06
N THR A 157 14.61 6.31 -5.82
CA THR A 157 14.73 6.50 -7.27
C THR A 157 13.41 6.14 -7.97
N ASP A 158 13.25 6.62 -9.19
CA ASP A 158 12.08 6.28 -10.00
C ASP A 158 11.94 4.76 -10.20
N GLU A 159 13.05 4.04 -10.36
CA GLU A 159 13.04 2.58 -10.48
C GLU A 159 12.50 1.89 -9.22
N GLU A 160 12.79 2.43 -8.03
CA GLU A 160 12.30 1.89 -6.75
C GLU A 160 10.79 2.17 -6.56
N LEU A 161 10.27 3.24 -7.17
CA LEU A 161 8.86 3.64 -7.11
C LEU A 161 8.01 3.01 -8.23
N VAL A 162 8.62 2.19 -9.09
CA VAL A 162 7.93 1.48 -10.18
C VAL A 162 7.36 0.14 -9.67
N PHE A 163 6.06 0.13 -9.36
CA PHE A 163 5.34 -1.04 -8.83
C PHE A 163 4.88 -2.06 -9.90
N ARG A 164 5.81 -2.54 -10.75
CA ARG A 164 5.49 -3.44 -11.86
C ARG A 164 4.83 -4.75 -11.40
N GLY A 165 3.65 -5.02 -11.94
CA GLY A 165 2.93 -6.28 -11.73
C GLY A 165 2.23 -6.41 -10.38
N VAL A 166 2.18 -5.33 -9.58
CA VAL A 166 1.34 -5.30 -8.38
C VAL A 166 -0.12 -5.28 -8.83
N LYS A 167 -0.92 -6.18 -8.25
CA LYS A 167 -2.37 -6.25 -8.43
C LYS A 167 -3.04 -6.00 -7.08
N TYR A 168 -4.12 -5.23 -7.10
CA TYR A 168 -4.95 -5.02 -5.91
C TYR A 168 -6.03 -6.09 -5.84
N ASP A 169 -6.42 -6.47 -4.62
CA ASP A 169 -7.61 -7.30 -4.43
C ASP A 169 -8.84 -6.56 -4.96
N GLN A 170 -9.75 -7.27 -5.63
CA GLN A 170 -10.97 -6.65 -6.19
C GLN A 170 -11.92 -6.14 -5.10
N SER A 171 -11.78 -6.61 -3.86
CA SER A 171 -12.52 -6.15 -2.70
C SER A 171 -11.70 -5.23 -1.79
N SER A 172 -10.59 -4.65 -2.29
CA SER A 172 -9.75 -3.70 -1.53
C SER A 172 -10.55 -2.50 -1.00
N GLU A 173 -11.54 -2.03 -1.75
CA GLU A 173 -12.45 -0.94 -1.38
C GLU A 173 -13.27 -1.21 -0.11
N ARG A 174 -13.48 -2.49 0.25
CA ARG A 174 -14.18 -2.90 1.46
C ARG A 174 -13.27 -2.85 2.71
N MET A 175 -11.99 -2.56 2.51
CA MET A 175 -10.94 -2.64 3.52
C MET A 175 -10.15 -1.33 3.53
N GLU A 176 -10.48 -0.46 4.49
CA GLU A 176 -9.93 0.91 4.54
C GLU A 176 -8.40 0.95 4.47
N GLU A 177 -7.72 0.02 5.15
CA GLU A 177 -6.27 -0.13 5.12
C GLU A 177 -5.72 -0.43 3.72
N LEU A 178 -6.39 -1.29 2.94
CA LEU A 178 -5.94 -1.64 1.58
C LEU A 178 -6.31 -0.55 0.58
N ARG A 179 -7.48 0.07 0.73
CA ARG A 179 -7.89 1.24 -0.05
C ARG A 179 -6.88 2.37 0.09
N ARG A 180 -6.50 2.71 1.32
CA ARG A 180 -5.49 3.75 1.59
C ARG A 180 -4.11 3.35 1.07
N PHE A 181 -3.69 2.10 1.23
CA PHE A 181 -2.46 1.61 0.64
C PHE A 181 -2.45 1.75 -0.89
N GLN A 182 -3.51 1.33 -1.57
CA GLN A 182 -3.67 1.47 -3.02
C GLN A 182 -3.59 2.94 -3.46
N GLU A 183 -4.29 3.85 -2.78
CA GLU A 183 -4.24 5.28 -3.08
C GLU A 183 -2.83 5.86 -2.94
N LEU A 184 -2.09 5.46 -1.90
CA LEU A 184 -0.71 5.90 -1.72
C LEU A 184 0.22 5.35 -2.80
N MET A 185 0.06 4.08 -3.18
CA MET A 185 0.82 3.47 -4.26
C MET A 185 0.60 4.18 -5.59
N GLU A 186 -0.64 4.52 -5.94
CA GLU A 186 -0.92 5.26 -7.19
C GLU A 186 -0.40 6.69 -7.13
N VAL A 187 -0.55 7.43 -6.03
CA VAL A 187 -0.06 8.82 -5.97
C VAL A 187 1.47 8.91 -6.01
N VAL A 188 2.17 7.98 -5.35
CA VAL A 188 3.64 7.89 -5.42
C VAL A 188 4.12 7.49 -6.83
N LYS A 189 3.27 6.85 -7.61
CA LYS A 189 3.56 6.48 -9.01
C LYS A 189 3.24 7.62 -9.99
N GLU A 190 2.16 8.38 -9.75
CA GLU A 190 1.63 9.41 -10.64
C GLU A 190 2.36 10.77 -10.57
N GLN A 191 3.04 11.10 -9.46
CA GLN A 191 3.77 12.38 -9.33
C GLN A 191 4.96 12.54 -10.30
N HIS A 192 5.13 11.61 -11.23
CA HIS A 192 6.09 11.63 -12.33
C HIS A 192 5.67 12.54 -13.51
N ASP A 193 4.39 12.93 -13.64
CA ASP A 193 3.92 13.68 -14.82
C ASP A 193 3.94 15.22 -14.69
N ASP A 194 4.15 15.78 -13.50
CA ASP A 194 4.18 17.25 -13.31
C ASP A 194 5.60 17.82 -13.42
N ASN A 195 6.02 17.98 -14.68
CA ASN A 195 6.97 18.97 -15.20
C ASN A 195 8.23 19.30 -14.34
N PRO A 196 9.41 18.75 -14.68
CA PRO A 196 10.69 19.03 -14.01
C PRO A 196 11.04 20.52 -13.85
N LEU A 197 10.51 21.40 -14.73
CA LEU A 197 10.74 22.84 -14.62
C LEU A 197 10.09 23.46 -13.37
N ALA A 198 8.95 22.95 -12.90
CA ALA A 198 8.21 23.55 -11.79
C ALA A 198 8.92 23.33 -10.43
N VAL A 199 9.63 22.21 -10.29
CA VAL A 199 10.42 21.87 -9.10
C VAL A 199 11.67 22.75 -9.02
N THR A 200 12.36 22.99 -10.13
CA THR A 200 13.50 23.91 -10.19
C THR A 200 13.10 25.36 -9.86
N THR A 201 11.95 25.82 -10.36
CA THR A 201 11.50 27.20 -10.09
C THR A 201 11.17 27.41 -8.60
N ARG A 202 10.51 26.43 -7.95
CA ARG A 202 10.20 26.50 -6.50
C ARG A 202 11.43 26.42 -5.61
N LEU A 203 12.44 25.63 -6.00
CA LEU A 203 13.73 25.54 -5.30
C LEU A 203 14.54 26.84 -5.44
N MET A 204 14.52 27.49 -6.61
CA MET A 204 15.24 28.75 -6.83
C MET A 204 14.56 29.96 -6.16
N GLU A 205 13.22 30.01 -6.16
CA GLU A 205 12.46 31.05 -5.45
C GLU A 205 12.62 30.96 -3.92
N GLY A 206 12.69 29.74 -3.37
CA GLY A 206 12.98 29.50 -1.94
C GLY A 206 14.40 29.87 -1.50
N LEU A 207 15.34 30.01 -2.46
CA LEU A 207 16.73 30.40 -2.22
C LEU A 207 17.01 31.88 -2.54
N GLY A 208 16.00 32.65 -2.95
CA GLY A 208 16.15 34.08 -3.25
C GLY A 208 17.00 34.39 -4.50
N LEU A 209 17.17 33.41 -5.39
CA LEU A 209 17.92 33.59 -6.64
C LEU A 209 16.97 34.06 -7.75
N SER A 210 17.15 35.31 -8.17
CA SER A 210 16.37 35.92 -9.27
C SER A 210 16.81 35.36 -10.62
N THR A 211 15.87 34.84 -11.41
CA THR A 211 16.07 34.52 -12.82
C THR A 211 15.78 35.75 -13.68
N ASN A 212 16.76 36.63 -13.85
CA ASN A 212 16.74 37.55 -14.97
C ASN A 212 17.26 36.84 -16.22
N GLU A 213 16.39 36.83 -17.24
CA GLU A 213 16.68 36.65 -18.66
C GLU A 213 17.46 35.40 -19.09
N MET A 214 16.73 34.41 -19.61
CA MET A 214 17.20 33.72 -20.81
C MET A 214 16.03 33.35 -21.73
N SER A 215 15.96 34.12 -22.82
CA SER A 215 15.03 33.99 -23.93
C SER A 215 15.22 32.66 -24.68
N THR A 216 14.09 32.03 -24.98
CA THR A 216 13.77 31.20 -26.16
C THR A 216 14.91 30.40 -26.83
N ASN A 217 14.76 29.07 -26.87
CA ASN A 217 14.59 28.38 -28.15
C ASN A 217 13.95 27.01 -27.99
N SER A 218 12.89 26.82 -28.77
CA SER A 218 12.17 25.57 -28.95
C SER A 218 13.03 24.60 -29.77
N THR A 219 13.18 23.36 -29.32
CA THR A 219 13.41 22.25 -30.24
C THR A 219 12.68 21.02 -29.72
N LYS A 220 11.46 20.84 -30.22
CA LYS A 220 10.72 19.58 -30.13
C LYS A 220 11.48 18.52 -30.92
N THR A 221 12.20 17.63 -30.25
CA THR A 221 12.60 16.36 -30.86
C THR A 221 11.50 15.35 -30.56
N ARG A 222 10.52 15.26 -31.47
CA ARG A 222 9.58 14.13 -31.54
C ARG A 222 10.36 12.94 -32.08
N ILE A 223 10.49 11.88 -31.28
CA ILE A 223 10.88 10.56 -31.80
C ILE A 223 9.60 9.78 -32.07
N TYR A 224 9.37 9.50 -33.35
CA TYR A 224 8.33 8.63 -33.87
C TYR A 224 8.98 7.29 -34.19
N VAL A 225 8.46 6.18 -33.68
CA VAL A 225 8.80 4.84 -34.16
C VAL A 225 7.48 4.12 -34.43
N GLY A 226 7.15 4.05 -35.72
CA GLY A 226 6.06 3.24 -36.27
C GLY A 226 6.47 1.77 -36.47
N PRO A 227 5.57 0.95 -37.01
CA PRO A 227 5.51 -0.49 -36.76
C PRO A 227 6.43 -1.28 -37.69
N PHE A 228 6.93 -2.41 -37.21
CA PHE A 228 7.33 -3.52 -38.07
C PHE A 228 6.48 -4.74 -37.74
N CYS A 229 5.67 -5.12 -38.71
CA CYS A 229 5.04 -6.43 -38.81
C CYS A 229 6.09 -7.50 -39.15
N ASP A 230 5.81 -8.69 -38.63
CA ASP A 230 5.99 -10.04 -39.18
C ASP A 230 7.38 -10.48 -39.69
N GLU A 231 7.95 -11.47 -38.98
CA GLU A 231 8.06 -12.88 -39.43
C GLU A 231 7.98 -13.83 -38.22
#